data_AF-A0A354NXG9-F1
#
_entry.id   AF-A0A354NXG9-F1
#
_cell.length_a   1.000
_cell.length_b   1.000
_cell.length_c   1.000
_cell.angle_alpha   90.00
_cell.angle_beta   90.00
_cell.angle_gamma   90.00
#
_symmetry.space_group_name_H-M   'P 1'
#
loop_
_entity.id
_entity.type
_entity.pdbx_description
1 polymer ?
#
loop_
_entity_poly.entity_id
_entity_poly.type
_entity_poly.pdbx_seq_one_letter_code
_entity_poly.pdbx_strand_id
1 'polypeptide(L)'
;DRLVLDLPEPWHVVPHASDKLVPGGMLFSFLPTILQVHDLTLALREQGTFNLIETMEVTMRPWSVGGRSVRPSHRMIGHTGFITTARKSSPRPDPEDEANEESNG
;
A
#
# COMPACT_ATOMS: atom_id res chain seq x y z
N ASP A 1 -13.96 7.07 2.19
CA ASP A 1 -13.40 6.18 3.24
C ASP A 1 -12.30 5.26 2.70
N ARG A 2 -12.38 4.84 1.43
CA ARG A 2 -11.36 4.02 0.77
C ARG A 2 -10.93 4.63 -0.57
N LEU A 3 -9.67 4.45 -0.92
CA LEU A 3 -9.07 4.83 -2.20
C LEU A 3 -8.36 3.62 -2.80
N VAL A 4 -8.66 3.30 -4.06
CA VAL A 4 -8.03 2.21 -4.81
C VAL A 4 -7.35 2.81 -6.04
N LEU A 5 -6.06 2.53 -6.22
CA LEU A 5 -5.22 3.07 -7.27
C LEU A 5 -4.74 1.94 -8.19
N ASP A 6 -4.94 2.15 -9.48
CA ASP A 6 -4.37 1.35 -10.57
C ASP A 6 -3.77 2.33 -11.58
N LEU A 7 -2.64 2.90 -11.17
CA LEU A 7 -1.93 3.97 -11.88
C LEU A 7 -0.45 3.61 -11.99
N PRO A 8 0.23 4.04 -13.06
CA PRO A 8 1.67 3.82 -13.20
C PRO A 8 2.47 4.61 -12.15
N GLU A 9 1.97 5.76 -11.70
CA GLU A 9 2.67 6.69 -10.81
C GLU A 9 1.76 7.13 -9.65
N PRO A 10 1.36 6.21 -8.74
CA PRO A 10 0.39 6.52 -7.68
C PRO A 10 0.92 7.49 -6.62
N TRP A 11 2.24 7.68 -6.52
CA TRP A 11 2.87 8.62 -5.57
C TRP A 11 2.40 10.07 -5.79
N HIS A 12 2.10 10.47 -7.03
CA HIS A 12 1.54 11.79 -7.32
C HIS A 12 0.14 12.01 -6.71
N VAL A 13 -0.57 10.94 -6.36
CA VAL A 13 -1.90 11.02 -5.72
C VAL A 13 -1.78 11.17 -4.20
N VAL A 14 -0.64 10.82 -3.59
CA VAL A 14 -0.48 10.76 -2.12
C VAL A 14 -0.84 12.09 -1.41
N PRO A 15 -0.43 13.28 -1.89
CA PRO A 15 -0.83 14.54 -1.26
C PRO A 15 -2.35 14.76 -1.31
N HIS A 16 -2.97 14.49 -2.47
CA HIS A 16 -4.41 14.62 -2.64
C HIS A 16 -5.19 13.60 -1.80
N ALA A 17 -4.69 12.37 -1.70
CA ALA A 17 -5.24 11.33 -0.86
C ALA A 17 -5.15 11.72 0.61
N SER A 18 -4.02 12.32 1.03
CA SER A 18 -3.85 12.87 2.36
C SER A 18 -4.94 13.90 2.67
N ASP A 19 -5.23 14.83 1.76
CA ASP A 19 -6.18 15.91 2.03
C ASP A 19 -7.65 15.46 2.02
N LYS A 20 -7.98 14.40 1.26
CA LYS A 20 -9.36 13.99 1.00
C LYS A 20 -9.80 12.71 1.70
N LEU A 21 -8.88 11.83 2.08
CA LEU A 21 -9.23 10.64 2.86
C LEU A 21 -9.61 11.05 4.28
N VAL A 22 -10.76 10.53 4.73
CA VAL A 22 -11.17 10.62 6.13
C VAL A 22 -10.12 9.96 7.04
N PRO A 23 -9.94 10.44 8.29
CA PRO A 23 -9.12 9.74 9.28
C PRO A 23 -9.53 8.26 9.41
N GLY A 24 -8.54 7.37 9.48
CA GLY A 24 -8.74 5.92 9.46
C GLY A 24 -9.04 5.31 8.08
N GLY A 25 -9.21 6.16 7.05
CA GLY A 25 -9.43 5.74 5.67
C GLY A 25 -8.28 4.90 5.11
N MET A 26 -8.56 4.10 4.08
CA MET A 26 -7.60 3.13 3.56
C MET A 26 -7.21 3.45 2.12
N LEU A 27 -5.91 3.43 1.83
CA LEU A 27 -5.35 3.47 0.48
C LEU A 27 -4.92 2.05 0.08
N PHE A 28 -5.20 1.69 -1.16
CA PHE A 28 -4.77 0.46 -1.81
C PHE A 28 -4.20 0.81 -3.18
N SER A 29 -3.05 0.26 -3.55
CA SER A 29 -2.46 0.42 -4.88
C SER A 29 -2.02 -0.92 -5.43
N PHE A 30 -2.39 -1.22 -6.68
CA PHE A 30 -1.81 -2.31 -7.46
C PHE A 30 -0.65 -1.77 -8.29
N LEU A 31 0.49 -2.46 -8.28
CA LEU A 31 1.71 -2.01 -8.95
C LEU A 31 2.43 -3.19 -9.63
N PRO A 32 2.84 -3.08 -10.90
CA PRO A 32 3.47 -4.18 -11.61
C PRO A 32 4.97 -4.36 -11.30
N THR A 33 5.63 -3.38 -10.68
CA THR A 33 7.07 -3.44 -10.41
C THR A 33 7.43 -3.03 -8.98
N ILE A 34 8.52 -3.60 -8.46
CA ILE A 34 9.03 -3.30 -7.13
C ILE A 34 9.58 -1.86 -7.02
N LEU A 35 10.03 -1.26 -8.12
CA LEU A 35 10.49 0.14 -8.13
C LEU A 35 9.31 1.11 -7.90
N GLN A 36 8.16 0.85 -8.53
CA GLN A 36 6.97 1.65 -8.26
C GLN A 36 6.48 1.49 -6.81
N VAL A 37 6.58 0.29 -6.25
CA VAL A 37 6.28 0.03 -4.82
C VAL A 37 7.17 0.87 -3.93
N HIS A 38 8.47 0.89 -4.24
CA HIS A 38 9.46 1.68 -3.52
C HIS A 38 9.08 3.17 -3.53
N ASP A 39 8.80 3.73 -4.70
CA ASP A 39 8.48 5.15 -4.85
C ASP A 39 7.18 5.53 -4.14
N LEU A 40 6.14 4.69 -4.24
CA LEU A 40 4.90 4.89 -3.47
C LEU A 40 5.15 4.82 -1.96
N THR A 41 5.95 3.85 -1.50
CA THR A 41 6.23 3.69 -0.07
C THR A 41 7.01 4.88 0.50
N LEU A 42 7.96 5.42 -0.25
CA LEU A 42 8.67 6.64 0.14
C LEU A 42 7.71 7.83 0.20
N ALA A 43 6.92 8.07 -0.84
CA ALA A 43 5.96 9.17 -0.86
C ALA A 43 4.97 9.11 0.31
N LEU A 44 4.45 7.92 0.65
CA LEU A 44 3.56 7.72 1.80
C LEU A 44 4.25 8.05 3.14
N ARG A 45 5.53 7.68 3.29
CA ARG A 45 6.32 7.97 4.50
C ARG A 45 6.63 9.46 4.61
N GLU A 46 7.07 10.09 3.52
CA GLU A 46 7.37 11.52 3.47
C GLU A 46 6.13 12.38 3.74
N GLN A 47 4.95 11.93 3.27
CA GLN A 47 3.69 12.62 3.55
C GLN A 47 3.31 12.62 5.04
N GLY A 48 3.83 11.68 5.85
CA GLY A 48 3.69 11.65 7.31
C GLY A 48 2.28 11.43 7.87
N THR A 49 1.26 11.30 7.02
CA THR A 49 -0.15 11.13 7.43
C THR A 49 -0.71 9.74 7.13
N PHE A 50 0.15 8.81 6.74
CA PHE A 50 -0.19 7.43 6.48
C PHE A 50 0.65 6.49 7.34
N ASN A 51 -0.02 5.57 8.02
CA ASN A 51 0.57 4.53 8.85
C ASN A 51 0.15 3.14 8.32
N LEU A 52 0.68 2.08 8.94
CA LEU A 52 0.38 0.69 8.56
C LEU A 52 0.61 0.45 7.06
N ILE A 53 1.76 0.94 6.56
CA ILE A 53 2.15 0.78 5.16
C ILE A 53 2.67 -0.66 4.98
N GLU A 54 1.92 -1.46 4.23
CA GLU A 54 2.22 -2.87 3.98
C GLU A 54 2.27 -3.13 2.48
N THR A 55 3.19 -3.98 2.04
CA THR A 55 3.22 -4.47 0.65
C THR A 55 3.27 -6.00 0.62
N MET A 56 2.50 -6.59 -0.28
CA MET A 56 2.56 -8.01 -0.60
C MET A 56 2.74 -8.22 -2.11
N GLU A 57 3.45 -9.28 -2.49
CA GLU A 57 3.52 -9.74 -3.88
C GLU A 57 2.47 -10.83 -4.12
N VAL A 58 1.74 -10.72 -5.23
CA VAL A 58 0.74 -11.69 -5.66
C VAL A 58 1.40 -12.65 -6.66
N THR A 59 1.51 -13.92 -6.27
CA THR A 59 1.98 -14.99 -7.16
C THR A 59 0.81 -15.86 -7.58
N MET A 60 0.59 -16.00 -8.89
CA MET A 60 -0.43 -16.88 -9.45
C MET A 60 0.14 -18.25 -9.80
N ARG A 61 -0.35 -19.30 -9.15
CA ARG A 61 0.04 -20.69 -9.42
C ARG A 61 -1.15 -21.50 -9.96
N PRO A 62 -1.40 -21.49 -11.28
CA PRO A 62 -2.52 -22.21 -11.87
C PRO A 62 -2.33 -23.73 -11.81
N TRP A 63 -3.44 -24.45 -11.65
CA TRP A 63 -3.49 -25.91 -11.66
C TRP A 63 -4.26 -26.41 -12.87
N SER A 64 -3.80 -27.51 -13.45
CA SER A 64 -4.48 -28.25 -14.50
C SER A 64 -5.17 -29.46 -13.87
N VAL A 65 -6.49 -29.53 -14.02
CA VAL A 65 -7.34 -30.57 -13.44
C VAL A 65 -8.06 -31.28 -14.58
N GLY A 66 -7.83 -32.59 -14.75
CA GLY A 66 -8.49 -33.39 -15.77
C GLY A 66 -8.36 -34.90 -15.54
N GLY A 67 -9.49 -35.62 -15.63
CA GLY A 67 -9.54 -37.07 -15.47
C GLY A 67 -8.93 -37.56 -14.15
N ARG A 68 -7.86 -38.37 -14.23
CA ARG A 68 -7.09 -38.90 -13.08
C ARG A 68 -5.82 -38.10 -12.75
N SER A 69 -5.63 -36.92 -13.35
CA SER A 69 -4.42 -36.11 -13.16
C SER A 69 -4.76 -34.73 -12.62
N VAL A 70 -4.10 -34.35 -11.52
CA VAL A 70 -4.16 -33.03 -10.90
C VAL A 70 -2.72 -32.58 -10.67
N ARG A 71 -2.31 -31.49 -11.32
CA ARG A 71 -0.94 -30.99 -11.22
C ARG A 71 -0.87 -29.47 -11.49
N PRO A 72 0.16 -28.77 -11.00
CA PRO A 72 0.44 -27.41 -11.43
C PRO A 72 0.58 -27.33 -12.96
N SER A 73 0.11 -26.24 -13.56
CA SER A 73 0.21 -26.02 -14.99
C SER A 73 1.68 -25.91 -15.44
N HIS A 74 2.01 -26.50 -16.60
CA HIS A 74 3.37 -26.48 -17.13
C HIS A 74 3.87 -25.08 -17.51
N ARG A 75 2.96 -24.19 -17.92
CA ARG A 75 3.27 -22.80 -18.24
C ARG A 75 2.77 -21.92 -17.10
N MET A 76 3.69 -21.36 -16.31
CA MET A 76 3.38 -20.25 -15.42
C MET A 76 3.42 -18.95 -16.21
N ILE A 77 2.55 -18.01 -15.84
CA ILE A 77 2.71 -16.61 -16.22
C ILE A 77 3.55 -16.00 -15.10
N GLY A 78 4.82 -15.68 -15.38
CA GLY A 78 5.73 -15.07 -14.40
C GLY A 78 5.43 -13.60 -14.11
N HIS A 79 4.31 -13.07 -14.61
CA HIS A 79 3.88 -11.72 -14.29
C HIS A 79 3.32 -11.71 -12.88
N THR A 80 4.07 -11.11 -11.96
CA THR A 80 3.60 -10.80 -10.62
C THR A 80 3.07 -9.38 -10.57
N GLY A 81 2.33 -9.10 -9.52
CA GLY A 81 1.90 -7.74 -9.19
C GLY A 81 2.00 -7.56 -7.68
N PHE A 82 2.24 -6.33 -7.26
CA PHE A 82 2.33 -5.94 -5.87
C PHE A 82 1.06 -5.22 -5.47
N ILE A 83 0.67 -5.44 -4.22
CA ILE A 83 -0.39 -4.70 -3.56
C ILE A 83 0.25 -3.96 -2.41
N THR A 84 0.20 -2.63 -2.46
CA THR A 84 0.60 -1.77 -1.34
C THR A 84 -0.65 -1.18 -0.70
N THR A 85 -0.72 -1.24 0.63
CA THR A 85 -1.82 -0.66 1.41
C THR A 85 -1.29 0.31 2.45
N ALA A 86 -2.12 1.28 2.84
CA ALA A 86 -1.81 2.20 3.93
C ALA A 86 -3.10 2.72 4.59
N ARG A 87 -3.01 3.16 5.84
CA ARG A 87 -4.10 3.76 6.60
C ARG A 87 -3.83 5.24 6.85
N LYS A 88 -4.76 6.09 6.48
CA LYS A 88 -4.73 7.52 6.83
C LYS A 88 -4.84 7.64 8.36
N SER A 89 -3.85 8.25 8.98
CA SER A 89 -3.86 8.61 10.40
C SER A 89 -3.89 10.13 10.55
N SER A 90 -4.16 10.60 11.77
CA SER A 90 -3.71 11.94 12.14
C SER A 90 -2.18 12.02 11.97
N PRO A 91 -1.63 13.21 11.68
CA PRO A 91 -0.20 13.44 11.77
C PRO A 91 0.30 12.95 13.13
N ARG A 92 1.48 12.33 13.17
CA ARG A 92 2.14 12.11 14.46
C ARG A 92 2.45 13.50 15.04
N PRO A 93 2.07 13.80 16.29
CA PRO A 93 2.44 15.08 16.91
C PRO A 93 3.97 15.21 16.92
N ASP A 94 4.45 16.44 16.81
CA ASP A 94 5.88 16.67 16.91
C ASP A 94 6.35 16.28 18.33
N PRO A 95 7.58 15.77 18.50
CA PRO A 95 8.11 15.43 19.82
C PRO A 95 8.07 16.62 20.81
N GLU A 96 8.10 17.84 20.27
CA GLU A 96 7.99 19.08 21.05
C GLU A 96 6.55 19.33 21.56
N ASP A 97 5.53 18.88 20.82
CA ASP A 97 4.12 18.97 21.25
C ASP A 97 3.85 17.97 22.39
N GLU A 98 4.38 16.74 22.27
CA GLU A 98 4.26 15.71 23.33
C GLU A 98 4.97 16.17 24.63
N ALA A 99 6.16 16.77 24.52
CA ALA A 99 6.90 17.29 25.67
C ALA A 99 6.23 18.49 26.36
N ASN A 100 5.51 19.33 25.61
CA ASN A 100 4.74 20.45 26.17
C ASN A 100 3.44 19.99 26.85
N GLU A 101 2.81 18.92 26.36
CA GLU A 101 1.63 18.33 27.00
C GLU A 101 1.97 17.63 28.33
N GLU A 102 3.12 16.94 28.41
CA GLU A 102 3.60 16.31 29.65
C GLU A 102 4.07 17.32 30.72
N SER A 103 4.51 18.51 30.31
CA SER A 103 4.96 19.58 31.22
C SER A 103 3.78 20.39 31.82
N ASN A 104 2.61 20.38 31.16
CA ASN A 104 1.42 21.13 31.57
C ASN A 104 0.35 20.27 32.28
N GLY A 105 0.60 18.97 32.52
CA GLY A 105 -0.26 18.04 33.26
C GLY A 105 0.21 17.78 34.68
#